data_AF-A0AAD9GWT9-F1
#
_entry.id   AF-A0AAD9GWT9-F1
#
_cell.length_a   1.000
_cell.length_b   1.000
_cell.length_c   1.000
_cell.angle_alpha   90.00
_cell.angle_beta   90.00
_cell.angle_gamma   90.00
#
_symmetry.space_group_name_H-M   'P 1'
#
loop_
_entity.id
_entity.type
_entity.pdbx_description
1 polymer ?
#
loop_
_entity_poly.entity_id
_entity_poly.type
_entity_poly.pdbx_seq_one_letter_code
_entity_poly.pdbx_strand_id
1 'polypeptide(L)'
;METLPIALQREICSFAAAPELIPHELDADNGSHFATHLTEPSTRNMRRLARVCRSWKEIVTKICAEHGATRALTLRFTTGQEQEQETKILKQLSIDNKGEKVLDLRIIITAEKRALWWDLDAHGQTPTPDQAEAAASELSQWVEWRNILKFCPNLLRLDLTGVPLHHLAMGDLLDAASTYCKKVEALILPKKDRLYADAVADNIDFVFGRLYVALERWHEASGGKGLRQLTVPSRSEFDRERTSTEFLTAVMEFCPRLEYLDGWKRSYHEGSRLVASDESLCVTRDVWKKFCKTCVDLREFSWVVVPFSDEFFLPFAQTKPNLTRLQLTYNTRAPFRIRRNEYTTGGLNVAMVGCPALQHLDVVLHRLQPCDALIYPQIDEMIDPDVFNDEFLLSLSLSCRQLRSLIIRELGSVSNSRKGTLAGVNTITDRGLAALWQAPHLTSIDIQDVRCSASSILDFFKTDTNTGQHRRAYFRELGVCFGEVVQSVLNNFAAESDEDPVDSLTKTPRMISFSSRRGYVFERSWLVKMQQAFQAKFKQEELRFAVFTVSKDTGLHSRSNHSVEQGAIAKILARAWIKGDVLRIGRLVLYTNESVLDFRLQKALRNRTSHSSSWIVME
;
A
#
# COMPACT_ATOMS: atom_id res chain seq x y z
N MET A 1 1.67 -34.94 14.94
CA MET A 1 0.74 -34.60 13.85
C MET A 1 1.51 -34.74 12.56
N GLU A 2 1.26 -35.81 11.81
CA GLU A 2 1.92 -36.02 10.52
C GLU A 2 1.49 -34.92 9.54
N THR A 3 2.48 -34.28 8.92
CA THR A 3 2.27 -33.20 7.96
C THR A 3 1.55 -33.75 6.73
N LEU A 4 0.37 -33.18 6.42
CA LEU A 4 -0.36 -33.50 5.19
C LEU A 4 0.55 -33.32 3.97
N PRO A 5 0.47 -34.20 2.96
CA PRO A 5 1.25 -34.06 1.73
C PRO A 5 1.10 -32.67 1.11
N ILE A 6 2.21 -32.07 0.66
CA ILE A 6 2.27 -30.71 0.11
C ILE A 6 1.29 -30.48 -1.05
N ALA A 7 1.00 -31.52 -1.84
CA ALA A 7 0.00 -31.47 -2.89
C ALA A 7 -1.41 -31.21 -2.34
N LEU A 8 -1.75 -31.87 -1.22
CA LEU A 8 -3.04 -31.70 -0.54
C LEU A 8 -3.15 -30.30 0.09
N GLN A 9 -2.05 -29.79 0.65
CA GLN A 9 -2.00 -28.43 1.21
C GLN A 9 -2.20 -27.36 0.12
N ARG A 10 -1.62 -27.57 -1.07
CA ARG A 10 -1.79 -26.66 -2.22
C ARG A 10 -3.23 -26.66 -2.73
N GLU A 11 -3.85 -27.83 -2.87
CA GLU A 11 -5.27 -27.91 -3.29
C GLU A 11 -6.22 -27.26 -2.28
N ILE A 12 -6.00 -27.45 -0.98
CA ILE A 12 -6.78 -26.78 0.08
C ILE A 12 -6.70 -25.26 -0.02
N CYS A 13 -5.51 -24.72 -0.27
CA CYS A 13 -5.29 -23.28 -0.44
C CYS A 13 -5.89 -22.74 -1.74
N SER A 14 -5.79 -23.49 -2.85
CA SER A 14 -6.38 -23.12 -4.14
C SER A 14 -7.91 -23.10 -4.11
N PHE A 15 -8.53 -24.03 -3.37
CA PHE A 15 -9.98 -24.13 -3.26
C PHE A 15 -10.59 -23.11 -2.27
N ALA A 16 -9.86 -22.77 -1.19
CA ALA A 16 -10.27 -21.72 -0.25
C ALA A 16 -10.39 -20.33 -0.93
N ALA A 17 -9.74 -20.13 -2.07
CA ALA A 17 -9.74 -18.87 -2.81
C ALA A 17 -10.91 -18.68 -3.80
N ALA A 18 -11.73 -19.71 -4.08
CA ALA A 18 -12.82 -19.59 -5.07
C ALA A 18 -14.03 -20.51 -4.74
N PRO A 19 -14.99 -20.05 -3.92
CA PRO A 19 -16.20 -20.82 -3.58
C PRO A 19 -17.22 -20.96 -4.73
N GLU A 20 -17.07 -20.21 -5.83
CA GLU A 20 -18.08 -20.03 -6.88
C GLU A 20 -18.05 -21.09 -7.99
N LEU A 21 -17.13 -22.05 -7.95
CA LEU A 21 -16.94 -23.08 -8.98
C LEU A 21 -17.72 -24.40 -8.72
N ILE A 22 -18.88 -24.34 -8.07
CA ILE A 22 -19.75 -25.52 -7.90
C ILE A 22 -20.88 -25.44 -8.93
N PRO A 23 -20.88 -26.28 -10.00
CA PRO A 23 -22.04 -26.40 -10.87
C PRO A 23 -23.20 -27.02 -10.09
N HIS A 24 -24.40 -26.47 -10.27
CA HIS A 24 -25.60 -26.91 -9.55
C HIS A 24 -26.31 -28.11 -10.17
N GLU A 25 -25.87 -28.64 -11.31
CA GLU A 25 -26.56 -29.74 -12.00
C GLU A 25 -25.56 -30.78 -12.49
N LEU A 26 -25.87 -32.06 -12.22
CA LEU A 26 -25.13 -33.23 -12.67
C LEU A 26 -26.16 -34.18 -13.27
N ASP A 27 -26.07 -34.39 -14.58
CA ASP A 27 -26.71 -35.51 -15.24
C ASP A 27 -25.67 -36.48 -15.79
N ALA A 28 -26.12 -37.72 -15.90
CA ALA A 28 -25.36 -38.94 -15.85
C ALA A 28 -24.83 -39.43 -17.21
N ASP A 29 -23.76 -40.22 -17.12
CA ASP A 29 -23.65 -41.59 -17.61
C ASP A 29 -22.59 -41.93 -18.68
N ASN A 30 -21.90 -43.05 -18.37
CA ASN A 30 -21.08 -43.96 -19.16
C ASN A 30 -19.70 -43.57 -19.75
N GLY A 31 -18.69 -44.36 -19.33
CA GLY A 31 -17.83 -45.05 -20.30
C GLY A 31 -16.32 -44.79 -20.26
N SER A 32 -15.62 -45.44 -19.34
CA SER A 32 -14.23 -45.93 -19.44
C SER A 32 -13.10 -44.96 -19.81
N HIS A 33 -12.28 -44.56 -18.82
CA HIS A 33 -10.82 -44.53 -18.96
C HIS A 33 -10.16 -44.73 -17.58
N PHE A 34 -9.37 -45.80 -17.43
CA PHE A 34 -8.65 -46.12 -16.19
C PHE A 34 -7.60 -45.06 -15.81
N ALA A 35 -7.20 -44.21 -16.76
CA ALA A 35 -6.24 -43.11 -16.57
C ALA A 35 -6.85 -41.80 -16.03
N THR A 36 -8.17 -41.57 -16.17
CA THR A 36 -8.84 -40.37 -15.62
C THR A 36 -9.09 -40.46 -14.11
N HIS A 37 -9.08 -41.66 -13.52
CA HIS A 37 -9.32 -41.87 -12.09
C HIS A 37 -8.19 -41.40 -11.15
N LEU A 38 -6.96 -41.21 -11.66
CA LEU A 38 -5.81 -40.82 -10.84
C LEU A 38 -5.45 -39.33 -10.96
N THR A 39 -6.01 -38.60 -11.93
CA THR A 39 -5.62 -37.20 -12.20
C THR A 39 -6.77 -36.22 -12.39
N GLU A 40 -8.02 -36.66 -12.53
CA GLU A 40 -9.16 -35.74 -12.41
C GLU A 40 -9.60 -35.64 -10.95
N PRO A 41 -9.67 -34.44 -10.34
CA PRO A 41 -10.23 -34.28 -9.02
C PRO A 41 -11.71 -34.65 -9.11
N SER A 42 -12.04 -35.90 -8.74
CA SER A 42 -13.41 -36.39 -8.80
C SER A 42 -14.37 -35.39 -8.16
N THR A 43 -15.56 -35.21 -8.73
CA THR A 43 -16.62 -34.37 -8.12
C THR A 43 -16.86 -34.74 -6.65
N ARG A 44 -16.60 -35.99 -6.27
CA ARG A 44 -16.59 -36.46 -4.88
C ARG A 44 -15.45 -35.86 -4.05
N ASN A 45 -14.22 -35.82 -4.56
CA ASN A 45 -13.07 -35.17 -3.90
C ASN A 45 -13.26 -33.66 -3.81
N MET A 46 -13.77 -33.01 -4.86
CA MET A 46 -14.14 -31.59 -4.87
C MET A 46 -15.24 -31.27 -3.85
N ARG A 47 -16.28 -32.12 -3.75
CA ARG A 47 -17.33 -32.00 -2.72
C ARG A 47 -16.75 -32.21 -1.31
N ARG A 48 -15.81 -33.12 -1.13
CA ARG A 48 -15.15 -33.38 0.16
C ARG A 48 -14.27 -32.19 0.56
N LEU A 49 -13.51 -31.63 -0.37
CA LEU A 49 -12.70 -30.43 -0.18
C LEU A 49 -13.59 -29.21 0.12
N ALA A 50 -14.68 -29.02 -0.63
CA ALA A 50 -15.66 -27.96 -0.37
C ALA A 50 -16.30 -28.07 1.01
N ARG A 51 -16.55 -29.29 1.50
CA ARG A 51 -17.01 -29.52 2.88
C ARG A 51 -15.92 -29.14 3.89
N VAL A 52 -14.66 -29.53 3.67
CA VAL A 52 -13.54 -29.14 4.54
C VAL A 52 -13.38 -27.62 4.57
N CYS A 53 -13.35 -26.95 3.42
CA CYS A 53 -13.23 -25.49 3.34
C CYS A 53 -14.44 -24.78 3.99
N ARG A 54 -15.67 -25.30 3.83
CA ARG A 54 -16.84 -24.78 4.54
C ARG A 54 -16.73 -24.97 6.05
N SER A 55 -16.36 -26.16 6.51
CA SER A 55 -16.15 -26.42 7.94
C SER A 55 -15.04 -25.54 8.53
N TRP A 56 -13.94 -25.32 7.79
CA TRP A 56 -12.88 -24.40 8.21
C TRP A 56 -13.35 -22.95 8.23
N LYS A 57 -14.10 -22.50 7.21
CA LYS A 57 -14.70 -21.17 7.20
C LYS A 57 -15.64 -20.98 8.40
N GLU A 58 -16.48 -21.96 8.69
CA GLU A 58 -17.38 -21.96 9.86
C GLU A 58 -16.58 -21.89 11.17
N ILE A 59 -15.51 -22.69 11.31
CA ILE A 59 -14.62 -22.65 12.48
C ILE A 59 -13.92 -21.30 12.61
N VAL A 60 -13.34 -20.76 11.53
CA VAL A 60 -12.67 -19.45 11.54
C VAL A 60 -13.67 -18.32 11.84
N THR A 61 -14.85 -18.35 11.23
CA THR A 61 -15.92 -17.37 11.51
C THR A 61 -16.35 -17.47 12.97
N LYS A 62 -16.46 -18.69 13.51
CA LYS A 62 -16.77 -18.92 14.93
C LYS A 62 -15.65 -18.42 15.84
N ILE A 63 -14.38 -18.66 15.51
CA ILE A 63 -13.22 -18.16 16.28
C ILE A 63 -13.16 -16.63 16.23
N CYS A 64 -13.39 -16.01 15.07
CA CYS A 64 -13.44 -14.56 14.93
C CYS A 64 -14.63 -13.96 15.70
N ALA A 65 -15.80 -14.60 15.63
CA ALA A 65 -16.96 -14.20 16.39
C ALA A 65 -16.74 -14.38 17.91
N GLU A 66 -16.10 -15.47 18.33
CA GLU A 66 -15.74 -15.73 19.73
C GLU A 66 -14.70 -14.73 20.22
N HIS A 67 -13.66 -14.46 19.43
CA HIS A 67 -12.66 -13.42 19.72
C HIS A 67 -13.31 -12.04 19.83
N GLY A 68 -14.17 -11.67 18.88
CA GLY A 68 -14.91 -10.41 18.91
C GLY A 68 -15.92 -10.32 20.05
N ALA A 69 -16.53 -11.43 20.46
CA ALA A 69 -17.52 -11.45 21.53
C ALA A 69 -16.91 -11.51 22.95
N THR A 70 -15.74 -12.12 23.10
CA THR A 70 -15.14 -12.44 24.41
C THR A 70 -13.83 -11.74 24.70
N ARG A 71 -13.03 -11.37 23.68
CA ARG A 71 -11.67 -10.83 23.86
C ARG A 71 -11.51 -9.38 23.43
N ALA A 72 -12.39 -8.88 22.56
CA ALA A 72 -12.45 -7.48 22.18
C ALA A 72 -13.62 -6.78 22.89
N LEU A 73 -13.39 -5.59 23.43
CA LEU A 73 -14.43 -4.77 24.06
C LEU A 73 -14.31 -3.33 23.60
N THR A 74 -15.44 -2.71 23.25
CA THR A 74 -15.52 -1.28 22.98
C THR A 74 -16.36 -0.60 24.06
N LEU A 75 -15.74 0.30 24.80
CA LEU A 75 -16.41 1.16 25.78
C LEU A 75 -16.79 2.46 25.08
N ARG A 76 -18.06 2.85 25.23
CA ARG A 76 -18.58 4.10 24.69
C ARG A 76 -19.08 4.95 25.83
N PHE A 77 -18.53 6.15 25.93
CA PHE A 77 -18.96 7.17 26.85
C PHE A 77 -19.63 8.30 26.11
N THR A 78 -20.70 8.83 26.68
CA THR A 78 -21.44 9.96 26.16
C THR A 78 -21.50 11.03 27.24
N THR A 79 -21.20 12.29 26.87
CA THR A 79 -21.21 13.41 27.82
C THR A 79 -22.57 13.48 28.52
N GLY A 80 -22.58 13.53 29.85
CA GLY A 80 -23.78 13.59 30.69
C GLY A 80 -24.39 12.23 31.08
N GLN A 81 -23.89 11.10 30.55
CA GLN A 81 -24.36 9.74 30.89
C GLN A 81 -23.27 8.87 31.54
N GLU A 82 -22.15 9.48 31.94
CA GLU A 82 -20.91 8.78 32.30
C GLU A 82 -21.11 7.82 33.47
N GLN A 83 -21.79 8.27 34.53
CA GLN A 83 -21.97 7.48 35.76
C GLN A 83 -22.88 6.26 35.53
N GLU A 84 -23.93 6.41 34.72
CA GLU A 84 -24.81 5.29 34.35
C GLU A 84 -24.08 4.29 33.45
N GLN A 85 -23.30 4.80 32.48
CA GLN A 85 -22.51 3.99 31.56
C GLN A 85 -21.37 3.26 32.29
N GLU A 86 -20.66 3.91 33.21
CA GLU A 86 -19.66 3.30 34.08
C GLU A 86 -20.28 2.15 34.88
N THR A 87 -21.42 2.39 35.53
CA THR A 87 -22.10 1.34 36.32
C THR A 87 -22.50 0.14 35.46
N LYS A 88 -22.98 0.37 34.23
CA LYS A 88 -23.31 -0.70 33.28
C LYS A 88 -22.06 -1.47 32.83
N ILE A 89 -20.97 -0.76 32.55
CA ILE A 89 -19.69 -1.35 32.14
C ILE A 89 -19.10 -2.19 33.26
N LEU A 90 -19.07 -1.69 34.50
CA LEU A 90 -18.57 -2.43 35.66
C LEU A 90 -19.36 -3.72 35.89
N LYS A 91 -20.69 -3.68 35.78
CA LYS A 91 -21.53 -4.88 35.82
C LYS A 91 -21.15 -5.85 34.71
N GLN A 92 -20.98 -5.36 33.47
CA GLN A 92 -20.61 -6.19 32.33
C GLN A 92 -19.23 -6.85 32.49
N LEU A 93 -18.24 -6.13 33.04
CA LEU A 93 -16.88 -6.63 33.25
C LEU A 93 -16.81 -7.65 34.39
N SER A 94 -17.68 -7.50 35.39
CA SER A 94 -17.75 -8.39 36.56
C SER A 94 -18.45 -9.72 36.26
N ILE A 95 -19.44 -9.72 35.35
CA ILE A 95 -20.17 -10.95 34.97
C ILE A 95 -19.19 -11.96 34.34
N ASP A 96 -19.18 -13.20 34.86
CA ASP A 96 -18.38 -14.33 34.38
C ASP A 96 -16.88 -14.05 34.20
N ASN A 97 -16.33 -13.15 35.01
CA ASN A 97 -14.97 -12.61 34.89
C ASN A 97 -14.64 -12.19 33.45
N LYS A 98 -15.60 -11.57 32.76
CA LYS A 98 -15.43 -11.15 31.36
C LYS A 98 -14.25 -10.21 31.20
N GLY A 99 -14.01 -9.31 32.16
CA GLY A 99 -12.88 -8.39 32.13
C GLY A 99 -11.51 -9.07 31.99
N GLU A 100 -11.28 -10.19 32.69
CA GLU A 100 -10.00 -10.92 32.62
C GLU A 100 -9.73 -11.54 31.25
N LYS A 101 -10.78 -11.77 30.45
CA LYS A 101 -10.71 -12.34 29.10
C LYS A 101 -10.48 -11.26 28.03
N VAL A 102 -10.65 -9.98 28.37
CA VAL A 102 -10.43 -8.86 27.45
C VAL A 102 -8.94 -8.71 27.16
N LEU A 103 -8.57 -8.81 25.89
CA LEU A 103 -7.22 -8.62 25.39
C LEU A 103 -7.10 -7.34 24.54
N ASP A 104 -8.19 -6.89 23.92
CA ASP A 104 -8.26 -5.68 23.11
C ASP A 104 -9.38 -4.76 23.63
N LEU A 105 -9.02 -3.55 24.04
CA LEU A 105 -9.93 -2.56 24.59
C LEU A 105 -9.87 -1.30 23.75
N ARG A 106 -11.03 -0.92 23.22
CA ARG A 106 -11.22 0.35 22.53
C ARG A 106 -12.08 1.27 23.37
N ILE A 107 -11.63 2.51 23.56
CA ILE A 107 -12.37 3.53 24.30
C ILE A 107 -12.78 4.63 23.31
N ILE A 108 -14.06 4.99 23.36
CA ILE A 108 -14.64 6.04 22.54
C ILE A 108 -15.41 6.98 23.47
N ILE A 109 -15.09 8.26 23.39
CA ILE A 109 -15.80 9.33 24.07
C ILE A 109 -16.51 10.16 22.99
N THR A 110 -17.84 10.20 23.07
CA THR A 110 -18.71 10.91 22.12
C THR A 110 -19.45 12.05 22.80
N ALA A 111 -19.58 13.19 22.13
CA ALA A 111 -20.49 14.25 22.57
C ALA A 111 -21.95 13.86 22.27
N GLU A 112 -22.88 14.17 23.18
CA GLU A 112 -24.31 13.94 22.98
C GLU A 112 -24.87 14.96 21.96
N LYS A 113 -25.15 14.50 20.74
CA LYS A 113 -25.83 15.20 19.62
C LYS A 113 -25.72 16.75 19.59
N ARG A 114 -24.78 17.28 18.78
CA ARG A 114 -24.91 18.57 18.06
C ARG A 114 -24.33 18.45 16.65
N ALA A 115 -24.70 19.40 15.78
CA ALA A 115 -24.59 19.35 14.32
C ALA A 115 -23.32 18.65 13.80
N LEU A 116 -23.55 17.69 12.90
CA LEU A 116 -22.51 16.83 12.39
C LEU A 116 -21.77 17.59 11.27
N TRP A 117 -20.44 17.62 11.34
CA TRP A 117 -19.53 18.33 10.42
C TRP A 117 -19.62 17.92 8.93
N TRP A 118 -20.48 16.97 8.55
CA TRP A 118 -20.83 16.68 7.16
C TRP A 118 -22.09 17.42 6.67
N ASP A 119 -22.65 18.32 7.46
CA ASP A 119 -23.41 19.45 6.90
C ASP A 119 -22.41 20.34 6.13
N LEU A 120 -22.23 19.97 4.87
CA LEU A 120 -21.18 20.37 3.94
C LEU A 120 -21.15 21.87 3.57
N ASP A 121 -22.01 22.70 4.17
CA ASP A 121 -22.14 24.12 3.85
C ASP A 121 -21.37 25.08 4.80
N ALA A 122 -20.71 24.58 5.85
CA ALA A 122 -19.97 25.42 6.80
C ALA A 122 -18.44 25.39 6.59
N HIS A 123 -17.96 25.65 5.38
CA HIS A 123 -16.56 26.02 5.17
C HIS A 123 -16.38 27.51 5.45
N GLY A 124 -15.77 27.86 6.59
CA GLY A 124 -15.18 29.19 6.81
C GLY A 124 -15.78 30.09 7.90
N GLN A 125 -16.27 29.55 9.02
CA GLN A 125 -16.63 30.39 10.17
C GLN A 125 -15.85 29.97 11.43
N THR A 126 -15.26 30.97 12.09
CA THR A 126 -14.71 30.86 13.45
C THR A 126 -15.81 30.40 14.40
N PRO A 127 -15.52 29.47 15.32
CA PRO A 127 -16.52 28.93 16.23
C PRO A 127 -17.15 30.04 17.07
N THR A 128 -18.47 30.00 17.24
CA THR A 128 -19.19 30.95 18.09
C THR A 128 -18.85 30.73 19.57
N PRO A 129 -19.01 31.73 20.45
CA PRO A 129 -18.75 31.60 21.89
C PRO A 129 -19.47 30.39 22.53
N ASP A 130 -20.71 30.10 22.11
CA ASP A 130 -21.49 28.97 22.58
C ASP A 130 -20.90 27.60 22.16
N GLN A 131 -20.16 27.55 21.04
CA GLN A 131 -19.45 26.35 20.58
C GLN A 131 -18.13 26.15 21.34
N ALA A 132 -17.47 27.24 21.75
CA ALA A 132 -16.29 27.18 22.61
C ALA A 132 -16.64 26.77 24.05
N GLU A 133 -17.77 27.25 24.57
CA GLU A 133 -18.27 26.89 25.91
C GLU A 133 -18.78 25.43 25.95
N ALA A 134 -19.40 24.94 24.88
CA ALA A 134 -19.75 23.52 24.72
C ALA A 134 -18.50 22.61 24.64
N ALA A 135 -17.46 23.02 23.91
CA ALA A 135 -16.20 22.31 23.86
C ALA A 135 -15.50 22.26 25.24
N ALA A 136 -15.60 23.34 26.02
CA ALA A 136 -15.11 23.36 27.40
C ALA A 136 -15.89 22.38 28.31
N SER A 137 -17.20 22.19 28.06
CA SER A 137 -18.01 21.20 28.78
C SER A 137 -17.79 19.75 28.29
N GLU A 138 -17.32 19.54 27.06
CA GLU A 138 -16.90 18.21 26.56
C GLU A 138 -15.58 17.75 27.20
N LEU A 139 -14.74 18.70 27.62
CA LEU A 139 -13.47 18.43 28.29
C LEU A 139 -13.62 18.00 29.75
N SER A 140 -14.76 18.29 30.39
CA SER A 140 -14.99 18.07 31.83
C SER A 140 -15.61 16.71 32.20
N GLN A 141 -15.66 15.75 31.26
CA GLN A 141 -16.15 14.40 31.57
C GLN A 141 -15.28 13.74 32.64
N TRP A 142 -15.93 13.28 33.72
CA TRP A 142 -15.29 12.57 34.82
C TRP A 142 -15.67 11.09 34.80
N VAL A 143 -14.70 10.23 34.51
CA VAL A 143 -14.82 8.77 34.56
C VAL A 143 -13.70 8.25 35.45
N GLU A 144 -14.03 7.43 36.44
CA GLU A 144 -13.05 6.82 37.34
C GLU A 144 -12.40 5.59 36.66
N TRP A 145 -11.45 5.85 35.75
CA TRP A 145 -10.79 4.83 34.93
C TRP A 145 -10.15 3.70 35.73
N ARG A 146 -9.75 3.98 36.98
CA ARG A 146 -9.19 3.00 37.91
C ARG A 146 -10.18 1.87 38.21
N ASN A 147 -11.46 2.20 38.34
CA ASN A 147 -12.52 1.23 38.63
C ASN A 147 -12.71 0.27 37.45
N ILE A 148 -12.59 0.78 36.22
CA ILE A 148 -12.81 0.00 35.01
C ILE A 148 -11.59 -0.87 34.69
N LEU A 149 -10.41 -0.26 34.59
CA LEU A 149 -9.20 -0.92 34.08
C LEU A 149 -8.64 -1.98 35.03
N LYS A 150 -8.98 -1.91 36.33
CA LYS A 150 -8.68 -2.98 37.30
C LYS A 150 -9.29 -4.33 36.90
N PHE A 151 -10.42 -4.34 36.18
CA PHE A 151 -11.04 -5.57 35.69
C PHE A 151 -10.40 -6.12 34.41
N CYS A 152 -9.49 -5.37 33.77
CA CYS A 152 -8.86 -5.77 32.50
C CYS A 152 -7.34 -6.01 32.66
N PRO A 153 -6.86 -6.85 33.59
CA PRO A 153 -5.43 -6.99 33.88
C PRO A 153 -4.63 -7.67 32.75
N ASN A 154 -5.29 -8.44 31.87
CA ASN A 154 -4.68 -9.18 30.78
C ASN A 154 -4.67 -8.42 29.44
N LEU A 155 -5.00 -7.13 29.47
CA LEU A 155 -5.09 -6.31 28.27
C LEU A 155 -3.74 -6.29 27.52
N LEU A 156 -3.79 -6.59 26.22
CA LEU A 156 -2.63 -6.56 25.32
C LEU A 156 -2.65 -5.33 24.41
N ARG A 157 -3.84 -4.82 24.08
CA ARG A 157 -4.01 -3.69 23.16
C ARG A 157 -4.98 -2.66 23.71
N LEU A 158 -4.54 -1.41 23.74
CA LEU A 158 -5.35 -0.26 24.14
C LEU A 158 -5.49 0.71 22.96
N ASP A 159 -6.70 0.84 22.43
CA ASP A 159 -7.05 1.75 21.34
C ASP A 159 -7.83 2.96 21.87
N LEU A 160 -7.17 4.12 21.88
CA LEU A 160 -7.71 5.40 22.35
C LEU A 160 -8.11 6.33 21.20
N THR A 161 -8.27 5.79 19.99
CA THR A 161 -8.52 6.62 18.79
C THR A 161 -9.85 7.35 18.82
N GLY A 162 -10.79 6.89 19.64
CA GLY A 162 -12.07 7.54 19.86
C GLY A 162 -12.09 8.52 21.04
N VAL A 163 -10.94 8.81 21.66
CA VAL A 163 -10.80 9.80 22.73
C VAL A 163 -10.04 10.99 22.15
N PRO A 164 -10.49 12.25 22.24
CA PRO A 164 -9.70 13.37 21.76
C PRO A 164 -8.34 13.44 22.46
N LEU A 165 -7.24 13.69 21.72
CA LEU A 165 -5.89 13.74 22.31
C LEU A 165 -5.78 14.72 23.48
N HIS A 166 -6.54 15.80 23.36
CA HIS A 166 -6.55 16.93 24.26
C HIS A 166 -7.67 16.86 25.31
N HIS A 167 -8.33 15.71 25.44
CA HIS A 167 -9.33 15.46 26.47
C HIS A 167 -8.68 15.40 27.86
N LEU A 168 -9.26 16.04 28.88
CA LEU A 168 -8.65 16.10 30.24
C LEU A 168 -8.44 14.71 30.84
N ALA A 169 -9.38 13.79 30.61
CA ALA A 169 -9.30 12.42 31.10
C ALA A 169 -8.19 11.55 30.46
N MET A 170 -7.53 12.01 29.39
CA MET A 170 -6.50 11.22 28.68
C MET A 170 -5.31 10.88 29.60
N GLY A 171 -4.85 11.85 30.39
CA GLY A 171 -3.73 11.64 31.33
C GLY A 171 -4.06 10.62 32.42
N ASP A 172 -5.27 10.67 32.97
CA ASP A 172 -5.73 9.72 34.00
C ASP A 172 -6.00 8.33 33.44
N LEU A 173 -6.48 8.26 32.20
CA LEU A 173 -6.67 7.01 31.47
C LEU A 173 -5.33 6.29 31.26
N LEU A 174 -4.28 7.00 30.83
CA LEU A 174 -2.93 6.45 30.66
C LEU A 174 -2.32 5.98 32.00
N ASP A 175 -2.53 6.74 33.07
CA ASP A 175 -2.06 6.37 34.42
C ASP A 175 -2.77 5.13 34.96
N ALA A 176 -4.09 5.07 34.82
CA ALA A 176 -4.86 3.89 35.22
C ALA A 176 -4.49 2.67 34.36
N ALA A 177 -4.35 2.83 33.04
CA ALA A 177 -3.95 1.74 32.15
C ALA A 177 -2.57 1.19 32.49
N SER A 178 -1.58 2.05 32.69
CA SER A 178 -0.23 1.61 33.07
C SER A 178 -0.15 0.97 34.45
N THR A 179 -1.06 1.33 35.36
CA THR A 179 -1.11 0.76 36.72
C THR A 179 -1.72 -0.64 36.73
N TYR A 180 -2.86 -0.83 36.05
CA TYR A 180 -3.66 -2.06 36.16
C TYR A 180 -3.46 -3.02 34.99
N CYS A 181 -3.19 -2.52 33.79
CA CYS A 181 -3.02 -3.30 32.57
C CYS A 181 -1.52 -3.50 32.28
N LYS A 182 -0.88 -4.41 33.01
CA LYS A 182 0.59 -4.62 32.96
C LYS A 182 1.10 -5.35 31.72
N LYS A 183 0.21 -6.00 30.96
CA LYS A 183 0.56 -6.84 29.79
C LYS A 183 0.38 -6.11 28.45
N VAL A 184 0.17 -4.81 28.46
CA VAL A 184 -0.07 -4.04 27.23
C VAL A 184 1.17 -4.13 26.34
N GLU A 185 0.96 -4.53 25.09
CA GLU A 185 1.97 -4.59 24.03
C GLU A 185 1.73 -3.53 22.96
N ALA A 186 0.49 -3.03 22.82
CA ALA A 186 0.11 -2.06 21.79
C ALA A 186 -0.71 -0.91 22.36
N LEU A 187 -0.22 0.32 22.17
CA LEU A 187 -0.94 1.55 22.48
C LEU A 187 -1.21 2.36 21.21
N ILE A 188 -2.46 2.78 21.01
CA ILE A 188 -2.85 3.63 19.89
C ILE A 188 -3.46 4.92 20.38
N LEU A 189 -2.75 6.02 20.18
CA LEU A 189 -3.24 7.35 20.49
C LEU A 189 -4.06 7.96 19.34
N PRO A 190 -5.00 8.84 19.68
CA PRO A 190 -5.77 9.61 18.71
C PRO A 190 -4.93 10.63 17.96
N LYS A 191 -5.47 11.12 16.84
CA LYS A 191 -4.94 12.30 16.15
C LYS A 191 -5.42 13.56 16.88
N LYS A 192 -4.60 14.62 16.87
CA LYS A 192 -5.02 15.95 17.35
C LYS A 192 -6.19 16.47 16.50
N ASP A 193 -7.21 17.01 17.15
CA ASP A 193 -8.32 17.67 16.48
C ASP A 193 -7.87 19.03 15.93
N ARG A 194 -8.28 19.36 14.69
CA ARG A 194 -7.93 20.61 14.02
C ARG A 194 -8.69 21.81 14.60
N LEU A 195 -9.85 21.59 15.20
CA LEU A 195 -10.70 22.67 15.71
C LEU A 195 -10.13 23.38 16.94
N TYR A 196 -9.21 22.74 17.66
CA TYR A 196 -8.69 23.20 18.95
C TYR A 196 -7.15 23.39 18.94
N ALA A 197 -6.59 23.86 17.81
CA ALA A 197 -5.15 23.83 17.57
C ALA A 197 -4.32 24.67 18.56
N ASP A 198 -4.83 25.83 18.99
CA ASP A 198 -4.05 26.83 19.73
C ASP A 198 -4.37 26.88 21.24
N ALA A 199 -5.57 26.47 21.65
CA ALA A 199 -6.04 26.60 23.04
C ALA A 199 -5.68 25.43 23.97
N VAL A 200 -4.96 24.40 23.46
CA VAL A 200 -4.82 23.12 24.19
C VAL A 200 -3.40 22.54 24.19
N ALA A 201 -2.39 23.39 24.00
CA ALA A 201 -0.98 22.99 24.00
C ALA A 201 -0.54 22.43 25.37
N ASP A 202 -0.83 23.14 26.47
CA ASP A 202 -0.44 22.73 27.82
C ASP A 202 -0.98 21.35 28.20
N ASN A 203 -2.22 21.04 27.78
CA ASN A 203 -2.80 19.73 28.07
C ASN A 203 -2.17 18.62 27.21
N ILE A 204 -1.72 18.90 25.99
CA ILE A 204 -0.96 17.93 25.18
C ILE A 204 0.36 17.60 25.88
N ASP A 205 1.08 18.60 26.38
CA ASP A 205 2.33 18.39 27.10
C ASP A 205 2.10 17.58 28.39
N PHE A 206 1.03 17.86 29.12
CA PHE A 206 0.59 17.04 30.26
C PHE A 206 0.33 15.58 29.87
N VAL A 207 -0.43 15.35 28.79
CA VAL A 207 -0.72 14.00 28.28
C VAL A 207 0.54 13.26 27.90
N PHE A 208 1.51 13.91 27.26
CA PHE A 208 2.79 13.30 26.91
C PHE A 208 3.66 13.00 28.13
N GLY A 209 3.65 13.85 29.16
CA GLY A 209 4.27 13.52 30.44
C GLY A 209 3.68 12.25 31.05
N ARG A 210 2.35 12.09 31.01
CA ARG A 210 1.66 10.88 31.49
C ARG A 210 1.91 9.67 30.59
N LEU A 211 2.06 9.87 29.28
CA LEU A 211 2.47 8.83 28.35
C LEU A 211 3.86 8.29 28.72
N TYR A 212 4.85 9.14 28.98
CA TYR A 212 6.20 8.68 29.30
C TYR A 212 6.24 7.88 30.60
N VAL A 213 5.53 8.32 31.64
CA VAL A 213 5.37 7.55 32.89
C VAL A 213 4.67 6.21 32.63
N ALA A 214 3.67 6.18 31.75
CA ALA A 214 3.00 4.95 31.38
C ALA A 214 3.93 3.98 30.64
N LEU A 215 4.75 4.47 29.70
CA LEU A 215 5.75 3.68 28.98
C LEU A 215 6.78 3.08 29.94
N GLU A 216 7.29 3.87 30.89
CA GLU A 216 8.23 3.40 31.92
C GLU A 216 7.64 2.24 32.74
N ARG A 217 6.40 2.36 33.22
CA ARG A 217 5.74 1.28 33.97
C ARG A 217 5.53 0.02 33.14
N TRP A 218 5.15 0.15 31.87
CA TRP A 218 5.03 -1.01 30.98
C TRP A 218 6.40 -1.61 30.64
N HIS A 219 7.45 -0.80 30.56
CA HIS A 219 8.82 -1.25 30.41
C HIS A 219 9.23 -2.13 31.59
N GLU A 220 9.04 -1.65 32.83
CA GLU A 220 9.32 -2.43 34.04
C GLU A 220 8.48 -3.71 34.10
N ALA A 221 7.16 -3.60 33.89
CA ALA A 221 6.24 -4.72 33.99
C ALA A 221 6.51 -5.84 32.96
N SER A 222 7.05 -5.49 31.80
CA SER A 222 7.42 -6.44 30.73
C SER A 222 8.84 -7.02 30.88
N GLY A 223 9.55 -6.68 31.97
CA GLY A 223 10.93 -7.10 32.20
C GLY A 223 11.93 -6.40 31.27
N GLY A 224 11.72 -5.11 31.03
CA GLY A 224 12.58 -4.26 30.22
C GLY A 224 12.34 -4.34 28.71
N LYS A 225 11.19 -4.88 28.26
CA LYS A 225 10.89 -5.02 26.82
C LYS A 225 10.11 -3.83 26.26
N GLY A 226 9.22 -3.26 27.08
CA GLY A 226 8.30 -2.20 26.67
C GLY A 226 7.20 -2.67 25.73
N LEU A 227 6.60 -1.69 25.05
CA LEU A 227 5.60 -1.92 24.02
C LEU A 227 6.22 -2.45 22.72
N ARG A 228 5.44 -3.25 21.98
CA ARG A 228 5.77 -3.72 20.62
C ARG A 228 5.15 -2.81 19.55
N GLN A 229 4.04 -2.13 19.84
CA GLN A 229 3.43 -1.15 18.95
C GLN A 229 3.09 0.14 19.70
N LEU A 230 3.47 1.28 19.11
CA LEU A 230 3.16 2.60 19.60
C LEU A 230 2.73 3.49 18.42
N THR A 231 1.46 3.89 18.42
CA THR A 231 0.91 4.80 17.42
C THR A 231 0.71 6.19 18.05
N VAL A 232 1.48 7.18 17.60
CA VAL A 232 1.39 8.58 18.08
C VAL A 232 1.26 9.53 16.88
N PRO A 233 0.04 9.81 16.40
CA PRO A 233 -0.18 10.55 15.15
C PRO A 233 0.08 12.07 15.24
N SER A 234 0.16 12.63 16.44
CA SER A 234 0.27 14.07 16.66
C SER A 234 1.05 14.37 17.94
N ARG A 235 1.84 15.44 17.91
CA ARG A 235 2.63 15.99 19.02
C ARG A 235 2.45 17.51 19.07
N SER A 236 2.96 18.15 20.11
CA SER A 236 2.99 19.62 20.17
C SER A 236 3.80 20.20 19.01
N GLU A 237 3.25 21.22 18.35
CA GLU A 237 3.86 21.84 17.15
C GLU A 237 4.69 23.09 17.48
N PHE A 238 4.61 23.59 18.71
CA PHE A 238 5.28 24.83 19.13
C PHE A 238 6.80 24.67 19.16
N ASP A 239 7.28 23.55 19.72
CA ASP A 239 8.70 23.17 19.71
C ASP A 239 8.83 21.74 19.18
N ARG A 240 8.80 21.62 17.85
CA ARG A 240 8.86 20.32 17.16
C ARG A 240 10.17 19.57 17.44
N GLU A 241 11.28 20.29 17.64
CA GLU A 241 12.59 19.69 17.84
C GLU A 241 12.69 19.05 19.22
N ARG A 242 12.36 19.83 20.27
CA ARG A 242 12.38 19.34 21.65
C ARG A 242 11.41 18.18 21.84
N THR A 243 10.17 18.35 21.40
CA THR A 243 9.10 17.34 21.60
C THR A 243 9.40 16.04 20.85
N SER A 244 9.95 16.11 19.63
CA SER A 244 10.37 14.91 18.88
C SER A 244 11.59 14.24 19.53
N THR A 245 12.52 15.03 20.06
CA THR A 245 13.72 14.53 20.74
C THR A 245 13.37 13.83 22.06
N GLU A 246 12.54 14.45 22.88
CA GLU A 246 12.01 13.87 24.12
C GLU A 246 11.24 12.58 23.82
N PHE A 247 10.37 12.60 22.80
CA PHE A 247 9.61 11.43 22.38
C PHE A 247 10.50 10.26 21.94
N LEU A 248 11.46 10.48 21.04
CA LEU A 248 12.35 9.40 20.60
C LEU A 248 13.26 8.91 21.73
N THR A 249 13.66 9.80 22.65
CA THR A 249 14.44 9.41 23.83
C THR A 249 13.65 8.46 24.72
N ALA A 250 12.40 8.80 25.04
CA ALA A 250 11.51 7.93 25.80
C ALA A 250 11.23 6.60 25.08
N VAL A 251 11.07 6.61 23.75
CA VAL A 251 10.88 5.38 22.96
C VAL A 251 12.12 4.49 23.02
N MET A 252 13.32 5.04 22.89
CA MET A 252 14.56 4.28 22.98
C MET A 252 14.75 3.65 24.36
N GLU A 253 14.42 4.39 25.41
CA GLU A 253 14.61 3.96 26.80
C GLU A 253 13.58 2.92 27.20
N PHE A 254 12.29 3.20 26.95
CA PHE A 254 11.20 2.40 27.49
C PHE A 254 10.65 1.37 26.50
N CYS A 255 10.88 1.50 25.19
CA CYS A 255 10.37 0.58 24.15
C CYS A 255 11.49 0.05 23.22
N PRO A 256 12.56 -0.58 23.74
CA PRO A 256 13.70 -1.01 22.91
C PRO A 256 13.34 -2.10 21.88
N ARG A 257 12.28 -2.88 22.11
CA ARG A 257 11.79 -3.94 21.21
C ARG A 257 10.60 -3.51 20.35
N LEU A 258 10.49 -2.22 20.08
CA LEU A 258 9.39 -1.67 19.29
C LEU A 258 9.43 -2.23 17.86
N GLU A 259 8.32 -2.86 17.46
CA GLU A 259 8.14 -3.41 16.11
C GLU A 259 7.42 -2.41 15.20
N TYR A 260 6.55 -1.57 15.77
CA TYR A 260 5.72 -0.62 15.03
C TYR A 260 5.71 0.76 15.69
N LEU A 261 6.31 1.74 15.01
CA LEU A 261 6.16 3.17 15.26
C LEU A 261 5.35 3.76 14.10
N ASP A 262 4.02 3.68 14.18
CA ASP A 262 3.14 3.82 13.01
C ASP A 262 2.11 4.96 13.12
N GLY A 263 2.42 5.98 13.94
CA GLY A 263 1.66 7.23 14.03
C GLY A 263 1.37 7.85 12.66
N TRP A 264 2.37 7.81 11.79
CA TRP A 264 2.35 8.37 10.45
C TRP A 264 1.20 7.82 9.61
N LYS A 265 0.78 6.56 9.78
CA LYS A 265 -0.32 5.99 9.00
C LYS A 265 -1.65 6.71 9.21
N ARG A 266 -1.84 7.31 10.38
CA ARG A 266 -3.06 8.05 10.73
C ARG A 266 -2.99 9.53 10.35
N SER A 267 -1.79 10.07 10.20
CA SER A 267 -1.56 11.44 9.75
C SER A 267 -1.26 11.53 8.25
N TYR A 268 -0.95 10.41 7.59
CA TYR A 268 -0.64 10.30 6.17
C TYR A 268 -1.86 10.62 5.31
N HIS A 269 -1.65 11.53 4.38
CA HIS A 269 -2.61 11.91 3.37
C HIS A 269 -1.90 11.98 2.02
N GLU A 270 -2.31 11.11 1.11
CA GLU A 270 -1.89 11.16 -0.29
C GLU A 270 -2.94 11.92 -1.10
N GLY A 271 -2.59 13.14 -1.51
CA GLY A 271 -3.39 13.90 -2.46
C GLY A 271 -3.07 13.53 -3.91
N SER A 272 -3.82 14.12 -4.85
CA SER A 272 -3.58 13.91 -6.29
C SER A 272 -2.22 14.42 -6.78
N ARG A 273 -1.57 15.30 -6.01
CA ARG A 273 -0.28 15.92 -6.35
C ARG A 273 0.79 15.72 -5.30
N LEU A 274 0.43 15.71 -4.03
CA LEU A 274 1.39 15.78 -2.92
C LEU A 274 1.02 14.80 -1.80
N VAL A 275 2.05 14.24 -1.17
CA VAL A 275 1.97 13.57 0.13
C VAL A 275 2.13 14.59 1.25
N ALA A 276 1.24 14.51 2.24
CA ALA A 276 1.32 15.27 3.47
C ALA A 276 1.19 14.35 4.69
N SER A 277 1.91 14.66 5.76
CA SER A 277 1.75 14.05 7.07
C SER A 277 1.83 15.13 8.13
N ASP A 278 0.92 15.08 9.10
CA ASP A 278 0.98 15.96 10.27
C ASP A 278 2.06 15.48 11.27
N GLU A 279 2.51 14.21 11.16
CA GLU A 279 3.66 13.74 11.92
C GLU A 279 4.97 14.10 11.21
N SER A 280 5.92 14.66 11.97
CA SER A 280 7.31 14.88 11.56
C SER A 280 8.23 14.70 12.79
N LEU A 281 9.28 13.90 12.65
CA LEU A 281 10.31 13.66 13.66
C LEU A 281 11.45 14.64 13.43
N CYS A 282 11.32 15.83 14.03
CA CYS A 282 12.33 16.87 13.96
C CYS A 282 13.38 16.57 15.02
N VAL A 283 14.38 15.75 14.70
CA VAL A 283 15.38 15.32 15.68
C VAL A 283 16.79 15.62 15.20
N THR A 284 17.69 15.85 16.15
CA THR A 284 19.11 15.98 15.84
C THR A 284 19.65 14.66 15.29
N ARG A 285 20.74 14.74 14.52
CA ARG A 285 21.40 13.57 13.93
C ARG A 285 21.84 12.56 14.97
N ASP A 286 22.25 13.02 16.15
CA ASP A 286 22.74 12.14 17.22
C ASP A 286 21.61 11.35 17.86
N VAL A 287 20.44 11.98 18.06
CA VAL A 287 19.23 11.29 18.54
C VAL A 287 18.77 10.27 17.50
N TRP A 288 18.76 10.63 16.22
CA TRP A 288 18.42 9.69 15.14
C TRP A 288 19.35 8.47 15.08
N LYS A 289 20.67 8.69 15.17
CA LYS A 289 21.67 7.61 15.20
C LYS A 289 21.44 6.66 16.38
N LYS A 290 21.19 7.20 17.57
CA LYS A 290 20.87 6.39 18.76
C LYS A 290 19.58 5.61 18.55
N PHE A 291 18.54 6.24 18.01
CA PHE A 291 17.26 5.58 17.74
C PHE A 291 17.43 4.41 16.79
N CYS A 292 18.16 4.62 15.69
CA CYS A 292 18.44 3.57 14.72
C CYS A 292 19.19 2.40 15.34
N LYS A 293 20.14 2.65 16.26
CA LYS A 293 20.90 1.60 16.94
C LYS A 293 20.10 0.82 17.99
N THR A 294 19.16 1.48 18.66
CA THR A 294 18.37 0.88 19.75
C THR A 294 17.15 0.13 19.20
N CYS A 295 16.34 0.77 18.37
CA CYS A 295 15.09 0.21 17.84
C CYS A 295 15.36 -0.60 16.55
N VAL A 296 15.86 -1.82 16.70
CA VAL A 296 16.26 -2.70 15.59
C VAL A 296 15.15 -3.61 15.08
N ASP A 297 14.11 -3.82 15.89
CA ASP A 297 13.01 -4.76 15.62
C ASP A 297 11.88 -4.17 14.75
N LEU A 298 12.05 -2.95 14.25
CA LEU A 298 11.08 -2.29 13.40
C LEU A 298 10.72 -3.16 12.19
N ARG A 299 9.42 -3.35 11.97
CA ARG A 299 8.86 -4.14 10.86
C ARG A 299 8.41 -3.28 9.69
N GLU A 300 8.10 -2.03 9.96
CA GLU A 300 7.60 -1.07 8.98
C GLU A 300 8.07 0.35 9.28
N PHE A 301 8.44 1.10 8.23
CA PHE A 301 8.85 2.49 8.35
C PHE A 301 8.51 3.28 7.07
N SER A 302 8.21 4.57 7.23
CA SER A 302 7.99 5.50 6.11
C SER A 302 8.87 6.74 6.27
N TRP A 303 9.55 7.13 5.20
CA TRP A 303 10.35 8.35 5.16
C TRP A 303 9.53 9.64 5.22
N VAL A 304 8.20 9.55 5.20
CA VAL A 304 7.30 10.71 5.34
C VAL A 304 7.53 11.49 6.65
N VAL A 305 8.12 10.88 7.68
CA VAL A 305 8.32 11.51 8.98
C VAL A 305 9.73 12.02 9.23
N VAL A 306 10.71 11.75 8.37
CA VAL A 306 12.13 12.15 8.57
C VAL A 306 12.72 12.81 7.32
N PRO A 307 13.80 13.59 7.44
CA PRO A 307 14.51 14.14 6.29
C PRO A 307 14.95 13.06 5.29
N PHE A 308 14.76 13.34 4.00
CA PHE A 308 15.22 12.48 2.91
C PHE A 308 16.68 12.84 2.56
N SER A 309 17.63 12.27 3.30
CA SER A 309 19.07 12.52 3.10
C SER A 309 19.94 11.32 3.50
N ASP A 310 21.15 11.26 2.96
CA ASP A 310 22.17 10.24 3.24
C ASP A 310 22.53 10.19 4.73
N GLU A 311 22.49 11.34 5.41
CA GLU A 311 22.73 11.42 6.86
C GLU A 311 21.69 10.68 7.70
N PHE A 312 20.49 10.48 7.14
CA PHE A 312 19.43 9.69 7.76
C PHE A 312 19.43 8.25 7.24
N PHE A 313 19.75 8.02 5.96
CA PHE A 313 19.88 6.68 5.37
C PHE A 313 20.99 5.86 6.05
N LEU A 314 22.18 6.44 6.22
CA LEU A 314 23.36 5.70 6.68
C LEU A 314 23.20 5.14 8.10
N PRO A 315 22.72 5.88 9.11
CA PRO A 315 22.47 5.31 10.43
C PRO A 315 21.32 4.30 10.44
N PHE A 316 20.26 4.54 9.66
CA PHE A 316 19.11 3.65 9.58
C PHE A 316 19.53 2.28 9.03
N ALA A 317 20.40 2.28 8.02
CA ALA A 317 20.92 1.07 7.37
C ALA A 317 21.70 0.12 8.29
N GLN A 318 22.20 0.57 9.45
CA GLN A 318 23.13 -0.25 10.22
C GLN A 318 22.48 -1.51 10.81
N THR A 319 21.19 -1.46 11.15
CA THR A 319 20.54 -2.47 12.00
C THR A 319 19.02 -2.54 11.80
N LYS A 320 18.53 -2.89 10.60
CA LYS A 320 17.09 -3.09 10.34
C LYS A 320 16.78 -4.50 9.79
N PRO A 321 17.21 -5.57 10.50
CA PRO A 321 17.14 -6.94 10.00
C PRO A 321 15.71 -7.45 9.82
N ASN A 322 14.75 -6.90 10.57
CA ASN A 322 13.36 -7.36 10.62
C ASN A 322 12.39 -6.48 9.82
N LEU A 323 12.90 -5.46 9.12
CA LEU A 323 12.07 -4.52 8.37
C LEU A 323 11.50 -5.19 7.12
N THR A 324 10.17 -5.29 7.05
CA THR A 324 9.45 -5.97 5.95
C THR A 324 8.77 -5.00 4.99
N ARG A 325 8.46 -3.78 5.45
CA ARG A 325 7.77 -2.74 4.67
C ARG A 325 8.50 -1.42 4.78
N LEU A 326 8.79 -0.82 3.64
CA LEU A 326 9.47 0.46 3.55
C LEU A 326 8.76 1.36 2.54
N GLN A 327 8.44 2.58 2.96
CA GLN A 327 7.99 3.64 2.06
C GLN A 327 9.03 4.76 1.97
N LEU A 328 9.41 5.11 0.75
CA LEU A 328 10.29 6.23 0.43
C LEU A 328 9.43 7.34 -0.20
N THR A 329 9.28 8.45 0.52
CA THR A 329 8.46 9.60 0.08
C THR A 329 8.94 10.85 0.81
N TYR A 330 8.52 12.01 0.30
CA TYR A 330 8.67 13.29 0.97
C TYR A 330 7.35 13.80 1.55
N ASN A 331 7.42 14.49 2.68
CA ASN A 331 6.28 15.17 3.30
C ASN A 331 6.34 16.67 3.02
N THR A 332 5.39 17.19 2.25
CA THR A 332 5.37 18.61 1.88
C THR A 332 4.94 19.53 3.01
N ARG A 333 4.50 19.00 4.16
CA ARG A 333 4.19 19.76 5.38
C ARG A 333 5.28 19.69 6.44
N ALA A 334 6.31 18.87 6.22
CA ALA A 334 7.40 18.76 7.16
C ALA A 334 8.19 20.07 7.23
N PRO A 335 8.78 20.42 8.39
CA PRO A 335 9.61 21.61 8.52
C PRO A 335 11.03 21.40 7.94
N PHE A 336 11.42 20.16 7.64
CA PHE A 336 12.70 19.85 7.01
C PHE A 336 12.58 19.96 5.48
N ARG A 337 13.62 20.50 4.86
CA ARG A 337 13.73 20.68 3.40
C ARG A 337 14.57 19.56 2.81
N ILE A 338 14.27 19.19 1.58
CA ILE A 338 15.15 18.32 0.79
C ILE A 338 16.13 19.20 0.01
N ARG A 339 17.39 18.78 -0.09
CA ARG A 339 18.36 19.36 -1.03
C ARG A 339 18.97 18.27 -1.88
N ARG A 340 19.05 18.49 -3.20
CA ARG A 340 19.54 17.48 -4.17
C ARG A 340 20.94 16.95 -3.89
N ASN A 341 21.78 17.71 -3.20
CA ASN A 341 23.14 17.30 -2.83
C ASN A 341 23.23 16.56 -1.48
N GLU A 342 22.11 16.39 -0.77
CA GLU A 342 22.08 15.74 0.55
C GLU A 342 21.66 14.26 0.46
N TYR A 343 21.25 13.77 -0.72
CA TYR A 343 20.92 12.36 -0.96
C TYR A 343 21.55 11.82 -2.25
N THR A 344 21.86 10.53 -2.28
CA THR A 344 22.44 9.86 -3.44
C THR A 344 21.87 8.46 -3.66
N THR A 345 21.99 7.92 -4.88
CA THR A 345 21.76 6.48 -5.13
C THR A 345 22.61 5.61 -4.18
N GLY A 346 23.83 6.04 -3.87
CA GLY A 346 24.73 5.33 -2.96
C GLY A 346 24.19 5.23 -1.53
N GLY A 347 23.68 6.33 -0.97
CA GLY A 347 23.05 6.34 0.36
C GLY A 347 21.81 5.45 0.43
N LEU A 348 20.96 5.49 -0.61
CA LEU A 348 19.81 4.58 -0.73
C LEU A 348 20.23 3.11 -0.83
N ASN A 349 21.29 2.81 -1.58
CA ASN A 349 21.83 1.47 -1.69
C ASN A 349 22.29 0.93 -0.33
N VAL A 350 22.95 1.75 0.48
CA VAL A 350 23.34 1.39 1.85
C VAL A 350 22.09 1.11 2.70
N ALA A 351 21.03 1.92 2.59
CA ALA A 351 19.75 1.66 3.27
C ALA A 351 19.13 0.30 2.89
N MET A 352 19.18 -0.09 1.62
CA MET A 352 18.67 -1.39 1.16
C MET A 352 19.50 -2.56 1.71
N VAL A 353 20.83 -2.42 1.78
CA VAL A 353 21.72 -3.41 2.41
C VAL A 353 21.35 -3.64 3.88
N GLY A 354 20.93 -2.58 4.56
CA GLY A 354 20.47 -2.63 5.95
C GLY A 354 19.16 -3.36 6.21
N CYS A 355 18.39 -3.67 5.15
CA CYS A 355 17.01 -4.18 5.24
C CYS A 355 16.85 -5.55 4.54
N PRO A 356 17.57 -6.61 4.94
CA PRO A 356 17.58 -7.89 4.21
C PRO A 356 16.23 -8.62 4.19
N ALA A 357 15.36 -8.38 5.18
CA ALA A 357 14.02 -8.99 5.26
C ALA A 357 12.95 -8.21 4.51
N LEU A 358 13.31 -7.17 3.73
CA LEU A 358 12.36 -6.32 3.04
C LEU A 358 11.51 -7.11 2.05
N GLN A 359 10.19 -6.99 2.17
CA GLN A 359 9.20 -7.66 1.32
C GLN A 359 8.43 -6.66 0.44
N HIS A 360 8.24 -5.43 0.92
CA HIS A 360 7.47 -4.41 0.21
C HIS A 360 8.21 -3.08 0.22
N LEU A 361 8.47 -2.54 -0.96
CA LEU A 361 9.02 -1.20 -1.17
C LEU A 361 8.02 -0.36 -1.97
N ASP A 362 7.61 0.78 -1.43
CA ASP A 362 6.77 1.79 -2.09
C ASP A 362 7.54 3.12 -2.18
N VAL A 363 7.81 3.58 -3.39
CA VAL A 363 8.46 4.85 -3.68
C VAL A 363 7.41 5.79 -4.25
N VAL A 364 7.14 6.87 -3.53
CA VAL A 364 6.15 7.88 -3.89
C VAL A 364 6.87 9.19 -4.15
N LEU A 365 6.91 9.56 -5.43
CA LEU A 365 7.54 10.76 -5.93
C LEU A 365 6.47 11.81 -6.24
N HIS A 366 6.88 13.06 -6.34
CA HIS A 366 6.00 14.18 -6.65
C HIS A 366 6.43 14.74 -8.02
N ARG A 367 5.47 15.05 -8.88
CA ARG A 367 5.75 15.63 -10.21
C ARG A 367 5.70 17.15 -10.17
N LEU A 368 6.75 17.79 -10.65
CA LEU A 368 6.83 19.24 -10.83
C LEU A 368 5.99 19.67 -12.03
N GLN A 369 4.93 20.46 -11.84
CA GLN A 369 4.34 21.21 -12.96
C GLN A 369 5.06 22.57 -13.11
N PRO A 370 5.26 23.07 -14.35
CA PRO A 370 5.86 24.40 -14.56
C PRO A 370 5.12 25.55 -13.87
N CYS A 371 3.82 25.40 -13.58
CA CYS A 371 3.06 26.37 -12.78
C CYS A 371 3.33 26.26 -11.27
N ASP A 372 3.75 25.08 -10.80
CA ASP A 372 4.09 24.87 -9.39
C ASP A 372 5.39 25.61 -9.05
N ALA A 373 6.29 25.80 -10.03
CA ALA A 373 7.51 26.58 -9.89
C ALA A 373 7.28 28.06 -9.51
N LEU A 374 6.14 28.63 -9.91
CA LEU A 374 5.78 30.02 -9.61
C LEU A 374 5.07 30.17 -8.25
N ILE A 375 4.55 29.08 -7.69
CA ILE A 375 3.77 29.06 -6.44
C ILE A 375 4.64 28.52 -5.29
N TYR A 376 5.54 27.60 -5.59
CA TYR A 376 6.46 26.95 -4.65
C TYR A 376 7.88 27.27 -5.10
N PRO A 377 8.55 28.29 -4.52
CA PRO A 377 9.97 28.61 -4.79
C PRO A 377 10.96 27.51 -4.35
N GLN A 378 10.43 26.34 -4.01
CA GLN A 378 11.04 25.19 -3.35
C GLN A 378 11.20 24.02 -4.33
N ILE A 379 11.32 24.29 -5.63
CA ILE A 379 11.47 23.30 -6.70
C ILE A 379 12.69 22.37 -6.45
N ASP A 380 13.68 22.85 -5.71
CA ASP A 380 14.85 22.09 -5.27
C ASP A 380 14.56 21.10 -4.12
N GLU A 381 13.36 21.17 -3.52
CA GLU A 381 12.93 20.40 -2.34
C GLU A 381 12.16 19.11 -2.71
N MET A 382 12.28 18.65 -3.96
CA MET A 382 11.68 17.39 -4.41
C MET A 382 12.74 16.32 -4.64
N ILE A 383 12.33 15.08 -4.43
CA ILE A 383 13.19 13.92 -4.67
C ILE A 383 13.39 13.77 -6.17
N ASP A 384 14.64 13.81 -6.61
CA ASP A 384 15.04 13.57 -7.99
C ASP A 384 14.74 12.10 -8.34
N PRO A 385 13.87 11.81 -9.32
CA PRO A 385 13.58 10.43 -9.73
C PRO A 385 14.83 9.65 -10.16
N ASP A 386 15.87 10.34 -10.66
CA ASP A 386 17.08 9.73 -11.21
C ASP A 386 17.93 8.98 -10.18
N VAL A 387 17.65 9.17 -8.88
CA VAL A 387 18.32 8.39 -7.83
C VAL A 387 17.85 6.93 -7.78
N PHE A 388 16.65 6.64 -8.29
CA PHE A 388 16.05 5.29 -8.38
C PHE A 388 16.42 4.59 -9.69
N ASN A 389 17.69 4.67 -10.08
CA ASN A 389 18.21 4.17 -11.35
C ASN A 389 18.56 2.66 -11.33
N ASP A 390 19.18 2.18 -12.42
CA ASP A 390 19.64 0.78 -12.53
C ASP A 390 20.53 0.31 -11.37
N GLU A 391 21.44 1.15 -10.87
CA GLU A 391 22.31 0.80 -9.73
C GLU A 391 21.50 0.59 -8.45
N PHE A 392 20.42 1.37 -8.26
CA PHE A 392 19.49 1.16 -7.18
C PHE A 392 18.77 -0.19 -7.29
N LEU A 393 18.23 -0.51 -8.46
CA LEU A 393 17.53 -1.78 -8.69
C LEU A 393 18.45 -3.00 -8.56
N LEU A 394 19.70 -2.89 -9.01
CA LEU A 394 20.72 -3.90 -8.82
C LEU A 394 20.99 -4.14 -7.33
N SER A 395 21.28 -3.08 -6.57
CA SER A 395 21.50 -3.17 -5.12
C SER A 395 20.30 -3.75 -4.39
N LEU A 396 19.09 -3.31 -4.74
CA LEU A 396 17.83 -3.79 -4.19
C LEU A 396 17.66 -5.31 -4.42
N SER A 397 17.86 -5.78 -5.65
CA SER A 397 17.72 -7.19 -6.01
C SER A 397 18.74 -8.10 -5.30
N LEU A 398 19.95 -7.59 -5.06
CA LEU A 398 21.03 -8.32 -4.41
C LEU A 398 20.84 -8.38 -2.89
N SER A 399 20.45 -7.25 -2.29
CA SER A 399 20.37 -7.07 -0.84
C SER A 399 19.04 -7.58 -0.25
N CYS A 400 17.92 -7.33 -0.96
CA CYS A 400 16.57 -7.64 -0.47
C CYS A 400 16.02 -8.90 -1.16
N ARG A 401 16.59 -10.07 -0.86
CA ARG A 401 16.19 -11.33 -1.51
C ARG A 401 14.74 -11.73 -1.26
N GLN A 402 14.14 -11.25 -0.18
CA GLN A 402 12.75 -11.51 0.21
C GLN A 402 11.74 -10.54 -0.44
N LEU A 403 12.19 -9.63 -1.32
CA LEU A 403 11.33 -8.62 -1.92
C LEU A 403 10.21 -9.27 -2.74
N ARG A 404 8.97 -8.95 -2.39
CA ARG A 404 7.73 -9.45 -3.03
C ARG A 404 7.04 -8.39 -3.89
N SER A 405 7.17 -7.13 -3.51
CA SER A 405 6.49 -6.00 -4.16
C SER A 405 7.42 -4.80 -4.26
N LEU A 406 7.53 -4.26 -5.47
CA LEU A 406 8.18 -2.98 -5.76
C LEU A 406 7.18 -2.05 -6.44
N ILE A 407 6.98 -0.87 -5.88
CA ILE A 407 6.16 0.19 -6.46
C ILE A 407 7.01 1.46 -6.54
N ILE A 408 7.10 2.08 -7.73
CA ILE A 408 7.72 3.38 -7.96
C ILE A 408 6.74 4.21 -8.79
N ARG A 409 6.20 5.26 -8.19
CA ARG A 409 5.09 6.04 -8.78
C ARG A 409 5.27 7.52 -8.51
N GLU A 410 4.73 8.35 -9.41
CA GLU A 410 4.73 9.79 -9.28
C GLU A 410 3.30 10.32 -9.10
N LEU A 411 3.12 11.20 -8.11
CA LEU A 411 1.91 11.98 -7.89
C LEU A 411 1.91 13.23 -8.77
N GLY A 412 0.72 13.64 -9.22
CA GLY A 412 0.54 14.84 -10.04
C GLY A 412 -0.22 14.58 -11.33
N SER A 413 -0.94 15.60 -11.81
CA SER A 413 -1.62 15.55 -13.10
C SER A 413 -0.59 15.75 -14.23
N VAL A 414 -0.68 14.95 -15.29
CA VAL A 414 0.12 15.13 -16.52
C VAL A 414 -0.57 16.08 -17.48
N SER A 415 -1.38 17.02 -16.97
CA SER A 415 -2.22 17.88 -17.79
C SER A 415 -1.39 18.73 -18.77
N ASN A 416 -1.52 18.40 -20.06
CA ASN A 416 -1.38 19.22 -21.27
C ASN A 416 -0.30 20.32 -21.35
N SER A 417 0.80 20.22 -20.61
CA SER A 417 1.99 21.01 -20.93
C SER A 417 2.57 20.50 -22.24
N ARG A 418 2.19 21.15 -23.34
CA ARG A 418 2.74 20.92 -24.69
C ARG A 418 4.20 21.38 -24.81
N LYS A 419 4.79 21.95 -23.76
CA LYS A 419 6.17 22.46 -23.73
C LYS A 419 6.71 22.30 -22.31
N GLY A 420 7.37 21.18 -22.08
CA GLY A 420 7.97 20.86 -20.79
C GLY A 420 8.76 19.57 -20.92
N THR A 421 9.81 19.62 -21.72
CA THR A 421 10.85 18.60 -21.86
C THR A 421 11.67 18.52 -20.58
N LEU A 422 11.04 18.30 -19.42
CA LEU A 422 11.72 17.63 -18.33
C LEU A 422 11.52 16.16 -18.64
N ALA A 423 12.38 15.67 -19.54
CA ALA A 423 12.58 14.25 -19.70
C ALA A 423 12.77 13.68 -18.29
N GLY A 424 11.86 12.80 -17.84
CA GLY A 424 12.30 11.76 -16.94
C GLY A 424 13.46 11.11 -17.68
N VAL A 425 14.69 11.37 -17.22
CA VAL A 425 15.83 10.66 -17.77
C VAL A 425 15.50 9.22 -17.42
N ASN A 426 15.28 8.40 -18.44
CA ASN A 426 14.88 7.02 -18.24
C ASN A 426 16.07 6.25 -17.63
N THR A 427 16.28 6.43 -16.33
CA THR A 427 17.41 5.92 -15.57
C THR A 427 17.21 4.46 -15.18
N ILE A 428 15.96 3.98 -15.23
CA ILE A 428 15.61 2.57 -15.21
C ILE A 428 15.58 2.06 -16.65
N THR A 429 16.54 1.20 -16.97
CA THR A 429 16.71 0.57 -18.28
C THR A 429 16.55 -0.94 -18.19
N ASP A 430 16.74 -1.63 -19.32
CA ASP A 430 16.78 -3.09 -19.38
C ASP A 430 17.76 -3.71 -18.37
N ARG A 431 18.85 -3.02 -18.02
CA ARG A 431 19.82 -3.49 -17.04
C ARG A 431 19.23 -3.60 -15.64
N GLY A 432 18.55 -2.57 -15.16
CA GLY A 432 17.89 -2.59 -13.85
C GLY A 432 16.73 -3.57 -13.82
N LEU A 433 15.95 -3.63 -14.91
CA LEU A 433 14.88 -4.60 -15.03
C LEU A 433 15.39 -6.05 -15.07
N ALA A 434 16.57 -6.32 -15.68
CA ALA A 434 17.24 -7.61 -15.64
C ALA A 434 17.53 -8.08 -14.22
N ALA A 435 18.00 -7.16 -13.39
CA ALA A 435 18.19 -7.42 -11.96
C ALA A 435 16.86 -7.81 -11.28
N LEU A 436 15.78 -7.09 -11.59
CA LEU A 436 14.47 -7.41 -11.06
C LEU A 436 13.98 -8.78 -11.52
N TRP A 437 14.10 -9.15 -12.80
CA TRP A 437 13.66 -10.47 -13.31
C TRP A 437 14.34 -11.63 -12.59
N GLN A 438 15.59 -11.47 -12.16
CA GLN A 438 16.32 -12.49 -11.40
C GLN A 438 15.97 -12.52 -9.90
N ALA A 439 15.15 -11.59 -9.39
CA ALA A 439 14.74 -11.59 -7.99
C ALA A 439 13.77 -12.76 -7.69
N PRO A 440 14.09 -13.66 -6.75
CA PRO A 440 13.42 -14.96 -6.63
C PRO A 440 11.97 -14.85 -6.12
N HIS A 441 11.72 -13.93 -5.19
CA HIS A 441 10.42 -13.79 -4.52
C HIS A 441 9.58 -12.63 -5.07
N LEU A 442 10.05 -11.92 -6.11
CA LEU A 442 9.41 -10.70 -6.60
C LEU A 442 8.18 -11.03 -7.44
N THR A 443 7.00 -10.82 -6.86
CA THR A 443 5.69 -11.14 -7.47
C THR A 443 5.00 -9.95 -8.11
N SER A 444 5.28 -8.73 -7.66
CA SER A 444 4.60 -7.51 -8.09
C SER A 444 5.59 -6.39 -8.36
N ILE A 445 5.56 -5.86 -9.57
CA ILE A 445 6.37 -4.71 -10.01
C ILE A 445 5.40 -3.67 -10.57
N ASP A 446 5.44 -2.44 -10.08
CA ASP A 446 4.68 -1.32 -10.63
C ASP A 446 5.62 -0.12 -10.71
N ILE A 447 6.08 0.22 -11.91
CA ILE A 447 7.06 1.29 -12.13
C ILE A 447 6.51 2.24 -13.17
N GLN A 448 6.55 3.52 -12.85
CA GLN A 448 6.25 4.61 -13.76
C GLN A 448 7.53 5.08 -14.46
N ASP A 449 7.43 5.40 -15.75
CA ASP A 449 8.51 5.99 -16.58
C ASP A 449 9.76 5.09 -16.72
N VAL A 450 9.56 3.90 -17.29
CA VAL A 450 10.62 2.90 -17.57
C VAL A 450 11.02 2.95 -19.05
N ARG A 451 12.32 2.88 -19.35
CA ARG A 451 12.79 2.57 -20.71
C ARG A 451 13.13 1.10 -20.84
N CYS A 452 12.23 0.36 -21.48
CA CYS A 452 12.45 -1.04 -21.80
C CYS A 452 12.55 -1.26 -23.30
N SER A 453 13.35 -2.24 -23.72
CA SER A 453 13.33 -2.80 -25.06
C SER A 453 12.40 -4.01 -25.14
N ALA A 454 12.05 -4.42 -26.35
CA ALA A 454 11.26 -5.63 -26.55
C ALA A 454 11.99 -6.88 -26.05
N SER A 455 13.32 -6.98 -26.21
CA SER A 455 14.09 -8.15 -25.75
C SER A 455 13.98 -8.35 -24.24
N SER A 456 13.99 -7.27 -23.46
CA SER A 456 13.92 -7.39 -22.00
C SER A 456 12.51 -7.81 -21.52
N ILE A 457 11.47 -7.48 -22.29
CA ILE A 457 10.12 -8.05 -22.11
C ILE A 457 10.08 -9.54 -22.46
N LEU A 458 10.78 -9.99 -23.49
CA LEU A 458 10.88 -11.41 -23.80
C LEU A 458 11.60 -12.15 -22.66
N ASP A 459 12.68 -11.56 -22.12
CA ASP A 459 13.42 -12.12 -20.98
C ASP A 459 12.54 -12.27 -19.75
N PHE A 460 11.60 -11.34 -19.51
CA PHE A 460 10.59 -11.49 -18.45
C PHE A 460 9.75 -12.75 -18.58
N PHE A 461 9.49 -13.27 -19.78
CA PHE A 461 8.71 -14.51 -19.97
C PHE A 461 9.57 -15.77 -20.02
N LYS A 462 10.86 -15.64 -20.33
CA LYS A 462 11.85 -16.73 -20.39
C LYS A 462 12.52 -17.02 -19.05
N THR A 463 12.73 -16.02 -18.21
CA THR A 463 13.49 -16.15 -16.96
C THR A 463 12.75 -17.02 -15.94
N ASP A 464 13.10 -18.29 -15.73
CA ASP A 464 12.44 -19.08 -14.68
C ASP A 464 12.95 -18.69 -13.29
N THR A 465 12.02 -18.43 -12.38
CA THR A 465 12.33 -18.21 -10.97
C THR A 465 11.78 -19.41 -10.23
N ASN A 466 12.64 -20.18 -9.56
CA ASN A 466 12.39 -21.46 -8.86
C ASN A 466 11.25 -21.45 -7.81
N THR A 467 10.50 -20.35 -7.67
CA THR A 467 9.51 -20.12 -6.63
C THR A 467 8.09 -20.53 -7.02
N GLY A 468 7.82 -20.80 -8.31
CA GLY A 468 6.51 -21.27 -8.77
C GLY A 468 5.37 -20.28 -8.51
N GLN A 469 5.67 -19.01 -8.24
CA GLN A 469 4.72 -17.96 -7.89
C GLN A 469 4.27 -17.18 -9.13
N HIS A 470 3.06 -16.63 -9.05
CA HIS A 470 2.56 -15.70 -10.07
C HIS A 470 3.35 -14.40 -10.07
N ARG A 471 3.63 -13.87 -11.26
CA ARG A 471 4.38 -12.61 -11.39
C ARG A 471 3.64 -11.58 -12.24
N ARG A 472 3.59 -10.35 -11.74
CA ARG A 472 2.90 -9.22 -12.35
C ARG A 472 3.85 -8.03 -12.47
N ALA A 473 3.87 -7.43 -13.66
CA ALA A 473 4.60 -6.20 -13.92
C ALA A 473 3.67 -5.16 -14.56
N TYR A 474 3.67 -3.94 -14.03
CA TYR A 474 2.94 -2.79 -14.54
C TYR A 474 3.95 -1.70 -14.87
N PHE A 475 4.08 -1.36 -16.15
CA PHE A 475 4.88 -0.23 -16.61
C PHE A 475 3.94 0.87 -17.08
N ARG A 476 3.96 1.98 -16.34
CA ARG A 476 3.07 3.12 -16.55
C ARG A 476 3.81 4.26 -17.25
N GLU A 477 3.12 4.93 -18.17
CA GLU A 477 3.62 6.10 -18.90
C GLU A 477 4.89 5.84 -19.72
N LEU A 478 4.91 4.82 -20.57
CA LEU A 478 6.02 4.58 -21.52
C LEU A 478 6.25 5.71 -22.56
N GLY A 479 5.45 6.78 -22.49
CA GLY A 479 5.62 7.98 -23.29
C GLY A 479 5.70 7.70 -24.79
N VAL A 480 6.76 8.20 -25.42
CA VAL A 480 7.02 8.06 -26.86
C VAL A 480 7.47 6.65 -27.26
N CYS A 481 8.09 5.90 -26.34
CA CYS A 481 8.58 4.56 -26.61
C CYS A 481 7.45 3.51 -26.66
N PHE A 482 6.24 3.84 -26.17
CA PHE A 482 5.12 2.90 -26.11
C PHE A 482 4.83 2.23 -27.47
N GLY A 483 4.76 3.02 -28.56
CA GLY A 483 4.48 2.48 -29.89
C GLY A 483 5.53 1.51 -30.38
N GLU A 484 6.80 1.91 -30.31
CA GLU A 484 7.95 1.12 -30.75
C GLU A 484 8.10 -0.17 -29.93
N VAL A 485 7.95 -0.10 -28.61
CA VAL A 485 8.03 -1.26 -27.72
C VAL A 485 6.90 -2.23 -28.02
N VAL A 486 5.65 -1.77 -28.10
CA VAL A 486 4.50 -2.63 -28.41
C VAL A 486 4.65 -3.31 -29.76
N GLN A 487 5.05 -2.55 -30.79
CA GLN A 487 5.23 -3.10 -32.14
C GLN A 487 6.34 -4.15 -32.16
N SER A 488 7.48 -3.85 -31.53
CA SER A 488 8.63 -4.76 -31.47
C SER A 488 8.32 -6.02 -30.66
N VAL A 489 7.62 -5.91 -29.53
CA VAL A 489 7.22 -7.05 -28.70
C VAL A 489 6.27 -7.97 -29.46
N LEU A 490 5.21 -7.42 -30.07
CA LEU A 490 4.24 -8.21 -30.82
C LEU A 490 4.88 -8.85 -32.06
N ASN A 491 5.72 -8.13 -32.80
CA ASN A 491 6.44 -8.67 -33.95
C ASN A 491 7.39 -9.80 -33.53
N ASN A 492 8.16 -9.64 -32.45
CA ASN A 492 9.12 -10.66 -32.01
C ASN A 492 8.42 -11.94 -31.55
N PHE A 493 7.29 -11.81 -30.85
CA PHE A 493 6.48 -12.98 -30.50
C PHE A 493 5.82 -13.61 -31.73
N ALA A 494 5.38 -12.80 -32.70
CA ALA A 494 4.72 -13.27 -33.93
C ALA A 494 5.66 -13.83 -35.00
N ALA A 495 6.95 -13.46 -34.97
CA ALA A 495 7.92 -13.89 -35.98
C ALA A 495 8.05 -15.42 -36.03
N GLU A 496 7.99 -15.96 -37.24
CA GLU A 496 8.27 -17.35 -37.59
C GLU A 496 9.80 -17.49 -37.71
N SER A 497 10.47 -17.81 -36.61
CA SER A 497 11.85 -18.32 -36.69
C SER A 497 11.78 -19.84 -36.75
N ASP A 498 12.39 -20.41 -37.80
CA ASP A 498 12.64 -21.85 -38.02
C ASP A 498 13.62 -22.48 -37.00
N GLU A 499 14.09 -21.69 -36.04
CA GLU A 499 14.76 -22.20 -34.85
C GLU A 499 13.70 -22.71 -33.88
N ASP A 500 13.87 -23.98 -33.48
CA ASP A 500 13.13 -24.74 -32.48
C ASP A 500 12.49 -23.87 -31.37
N PRO A 501 11.28 -24.27 -30.91
CA PRO A 501 10.28 -23.36 -30.36
C PRO A 501 10.90 -22.55 -29.24
N VAL A 502 10.66 -21.23 -29.23
CA VAL A 502 10.82 -20.32 -28.08
C VAL A 502 11.11 -21.12 -26.82
N ASP A 503 12.40 -21.25 -26.46
CA ASP A 503 12.89 -21.97 -25.28
C ASP A 503 11.84 -21.84 -24.18
N SER A 504 11.23 -22.97 -23.82
CA SER A 504 9.90 -23.09 -23.21
C SER A 504 9.51 -21.88 -22.37
N LEU A 505 8.47 -21.14 -22.79
CA LEU A 505 7.82 -20.15 -21.93
C LEU A 505 7.63 -20.76 -20.54
N THR A 506 8.02 -20.02 -19.51
CA THR A 506 8.01 -20.57 -18.16
C THR A 506 6.60 -21.04 -17.79
N LYS A 507 6.49 -22.21 -17.15
CA LYS A 507 5.20 -22.75 -16.69
C LYS A 507 4.57 -21.89 -15.59
N THR A 508 5.35 -21.00 -14.98
CA THR A 508 4.87 -20.05 -13.97
C THR A 508 3.95 -19.01 -14.59
N PRO A 509 2.77 -18.75 -14.03
CA PRO A 509 1.87 -17.80 -14.68
C PRO A 509 2.32 -16.34 -14.51
N ARG A 510 2.34 -15.59 -15.60
CA ARG A 510 2.91 -14.24 -15.70
C ARG A 510 1.97 -13.26 -16.38
N MET A 511 2.10 -12.00 -15.99
CA MET A 511 1.43 -10.88 -16.64
C MET A 511 2.33 -9.66 -16.67
N ILE A 512 2.34 -8.98 -17.80
CA ILE A 512 2.94 -7.65 -17.95
C ILE A 512 1.95 -6.71 -18.64
N SER A 513 1.83 -5.51 -18.08
CA SER A 513 0.93 -4.46 -18.55
C SER A 513 1.73 -3.21 -18.87
N PHE A 514 1.62 -2.74 -20.09
CA PHE A 514 2.22 -1.50 -20.59
C PHE A 514 1.12 -0.47 -20.75
N SER A 515 1.30 0.74 -20.24
CA SER A 515 0.35 1.82 -20.48
C SER A 515 1.03 3.14 -20.87
N SER A 516 0.29 3.93 -21.64
CA SER A 516 0.63 5.29 -22.03
C SER A 516 -0.66 6.11 -22.10
N ARG A 517 -0.76 7.21 -21.34
CA ARG A 517 -1.95 8.09 -21.38
C ARG A 517 -2.24 8.63 -22.77
N ARG A 518 -1.19 8.98 -23.53
CA ARG A 518 -1.37 9.43 -24.91
C ARG A 518 -1.77 8.29 -25.82
N GLY A 519 -1.48 7.06 -25.46
CA GLY A 519 -1.61 5.91 -26.33
C GLY A 519 -0.82 6.06 -27.62
N TYR A 520 -0.94 5.08 -28.48
CA TYR A 520 -0.36 5.08 -29.81
C TYR A 520 -1.36 4.54 -30.83
N VAL A 521 -1.29 5.04 -32.06
CA VAL A 521 -2.24 4.67 -33.11
C VAL A 521 -1.66 3.50 -33.90
N PHE A 522 -2.38 2.38 -33.89
CA PHE A 522 -2.03 1.18 -34.65
C PHE A 522 -3.06 0.92 -35.73
N GLU A 523 -2.64 0.32 -36.84
CA GLU A 523 -3.56 -0.20 -37.85
C GLU A 523 -4.32 -1.40 -37.30
N ARG A 524 -5.65 -1.38 -37.46
CA ARG A 524 -6.53 -2.47 -37.01
C ARG A 524 -6.24 -3.76 -37.76
N SER A 525 -5.91 -3.68 -39.05
CA SER A 525 -5.50 -4.82 -39.88
C SER A 525 -4.21 -5.45 -39.37
N TRP A 526 -3.21 -4.65 -39.00
CA TRP A 526 -1.95 -5.13 -38.42
C TRP A 526 -2.19 -5.84 -37.07
N LEU A 527 -3.00 -5.24 -36.22
CA LEU A 527 -3.44 -5.82 -34.94
C LEU A 527 -4.11 -7.20 -35.12
N VAL A 528 -5.02 -7.32 -36.09
CA VAL A 528 -5.67 -8.61 -36.43
C VAL A 528 -4.65 -9.64 -36.95
N LYS A 529 -3.68 -9.22 -37.78
CA LYS A 529 -2.60 -10.12 -38.24
C LYS A 529 -1.74 -10.62 -37.08
N MET A 530 -1.38 -9.75 -36.14
CA MET A 530 -0.62 -10.15 -34.94
C MET A 530 -1.40 -11.14 -34.08
N GLN A 531 -2.71 -10.95 -33.94
CA GLN A 531 -3.57 -11.91 -33.24
C GLN A 531 -3.52 -13.29 -33.91
N GLN A 532 -3.70 -13.34 -35.23
CA GLN A 532 -3.69 -14.60 -35.97
C GLN A 532 -2.34 -15.32 -35.82
N ALA A 533 -1.23 -14.58 -35.90
CA ALA A 533 0.10 -15.12 -35.68
C ALA A 533 0.28 -15.68 -34.25
N PHE A 534 -0.18 -14.96 -33.22
CA PHE A 534 -0.15 -15.45 -31.83
C PHE A 534 -1.00 -16.71 -31.65
N GLN A 535 -2.19 -16.77 -32.24
CA GLN A 535 -3.07 -17.93 -32.16
C GLN A 535 -2.51 -19.16 -32.89
N ALA A 536 -1.79 -18.94 -33.99
CA ALA A 536 -1.12 -20.01 -34.72
C ALA A 536 0.08 -20.58 -33.93
N LYS A 537 0.84 -19.70 -33.28
CA LYS A 537 2.08 -20.04 -32.56
C LYS A 537 1.84 -20.61 -31.16
N PHE A 538 0.99 -19.98 -30.36
CA PHE A 538 0.71 -20.39 -28.97
C PHE A 538 -0.61 -21.17 -28.92
N LYS A 539 -0.56 -22.45 -29.32
CA LYS A 539 -1.70 -23.36 -29.22
C LYS A 539 -1.90 -23.73 -27.73
N GLN A 540 -3.12 -23.62 -27.21
CA GLN A 540 -3.50 -23.92 -25.80
C GLN A 540 -3.18 -22.86 -24.73
N GLU A 541 -3.45 -21.58 -25.02
CA GLU A 541 -3.50 -20.50 -24.00
C GLU A 541 -2.17 -20.13 -23.33
N GLU A 542 -1.03 -20.62 -23.83
CA GLU A 542 0.29 -20.41 -23.23
C GLU A 542 0.67 -18.91 -23.09
N LEU A 543 0.27 -18.09 -24.07
CA LEU A 543 0.45 -16.64 -24.03
C LEU A 543 -0.69 -15.95 -24.80
N ARG A 544 -1.29 -14.95 -24.16
CA ARG A 544 -2.37 -14.13 -24.72
C ARG A 544 -2.03 -12.66 -24.58
N PHE A 545 -2.68 -11.85 -25.40
CA PHE A 545 -2.63 -10.41 -25.25
C PHE A 545 -4.01 -9.75 -25.37
N ALA A 546 -4.16 -8.62 -24.70
CA ALA A 546 -5.33 -7.75 -24.78
C ALA A 546 -4.86 -6.30 -24.93
N VAL A 547 -5.55 -5.55 -25.79
CA VAL A 547 -5.28 -4.12 -25.99
C VAL A 547 -6.47 -3.31 -25.52
N PHE A 548 -6.18 -2.22 -24.80
CA PHE A 548 -7.17 -1.31 -24.26
C PHE A 548 -7.08 0.01 -25.01
N THR A 549 -8.18 0.41 -25.62
CA THR A 549 -8.24 1.67 -26.37
C THR A 549 -8.53 2.83 -25.43
N VAL A 550 -7.87 3.97 -25.66
CA VAL A 550 -8.22 5.22 -24.95
C VAL A 550 -9.57 5.70 -25.47
N SER A 551 -10.52 5.99 -24.58
CA SER A 551 -11.83 6.51 -24.96
C SER A 551 -11.71 7.84 -25.75
N LYS A 552 -12.67 8.09 -26.63
CA LYS A 552 -12.68 9.28 -27.49
C LYS A 552 -12.85 10.54 -26.62
N ASP A 553 -11.79 11.32 -26.45
CA ASP A 553 -11.97 12.77 -26.28
C ASP A 553 -12.53 13.29 -27.61
N THR A 554 -13.86 13.36 -27.73
CA THR A 554 -14.58 14.04 -28.83
C THR A 554 -14.43 15.56 -28.77
N GLY A 555 -13.31 16.07 -28.24
CA GLY A 555 -12.98 17.49 -28.17
C GLY A 555 -12.42 17.98 -29.51
N LEU A 556 -13.26 18.00 -30.54
CA LEU A 556 -12.96 18.55 -31.87
C LEU A 556 -12.83 20.08 -31.86
N HIS A 557 -12.29 20.70 -30.80
CA HIS A 557 -12.05 22.15 -30.70
C HIS A 557 -10.67 22.44 -30.12
N SER A 558 -9.64 22.32 -30.96
CA SER A 558 -8.33 22.94 -30.69
C SER A 558 -7.81 23.55 -31.99
N ARG A 559 -8.21 24.81 -32.25
CA ARG A 559 -7.53 25.69 -33.20
C ARG A 559 -6.12 25.96 -32.68
N SER A 560 -5.08 25.39 -33.28
CA SER A 560 -3.75 26.03 -33.36
C SER A 560 -2.83 25.39 -34.39
N ASN A 561 -1.94 26.23 -34.91
CA ASN A 561 -1.02 26.04 -36.03
C ASN A 561 -0.11 24.80 -35.84
N HIS A 562 -0.37 23.76 -36.62
CA HIS A 562 0.51 22.60 -36.76
C HIS A 562 1.54 22.84 -37.86
N SER A 563 2.74 22.24 -37.75
CA SER A 563 3.67 22.15 -38.88
C SER A 563 3.00 21.40 -40.05
N VAL A 564 3.46 21.66 -41.28
CA VAL A 564 2.86 21.08 -42.50
C VAL A 564 2.80 19.55 -42.45
N GLU A 565 3.81 18.90 -41.86
CA GLU A 565 3.87 17.44 -41.67
C GLU A 565 2.87 16.93 -40.63
N GLN A 566 2.73 17.63 -39.49
CA GLN A 566 1.73 17.27 -38.47
C GLN A 566 0.30 17.45 -38.98
N GLY A 567 0.06 18.45 -39.84
CA GLY A 567 -1.22 18.66 -40.51
C GLY A 567 -1.56 17.58 -41.53
N ALA A 568 -0.56 17.05 -42.24
CA ALA A 568 -0.73 15.93 -43.17
C ALA A 568 -1.04 14.63 -42.41
N ILE A 569 -0.26 14.31 -41.36
CA ILE A 569 -0.49 13.15 -40.49
C ILE A 569 -1.87 13.23 -39.82
N ALA A 570 -2.26 14.39 -39.29
CA ALA A 570 -3.58 14.59 -38.68
C ALA A 570 -4.73 14.38 -39.69
N LYS A 571 -4.59 14.83 -40.94
CA LYS A 571 -5.58 14.58 -42.01
C LYS A 571 -5.64 13.11 -42.44
N ILE A 572 -4.48 12.41 -42.48
CA ILE A 572 -4.42 10.97 -42.78
C ILE A 572 -5.07 10.17 -41.66
N LEU A 573 -4.73 10.46 -40.39
CA LEU A 573 -5.32 9.83 -39.22
C LEU A 573 -6.83 10.11 -39.12
N ALA A 574 -7.28 11.34 -39.42
CA ALA A 574 -8.70 11.67 -39.47
C ALA A 574 -9.45 10.86 -40.55
N ARG A 575 -8.86 10.70 -41.75
CA ARG A 575 -9.43 9.86 -42.82
C ARG A 575 -9.43 8.37 -42.47
N ALA A 576 -8.38 7.87 -41.82
CA ALA A 576 -8.29 6.49 -41.35
C ALA A 576 -9.25 6.19 -40.17
N TRP A 577 -9.47 7.17 -39.29
CA TRP A 577 -10.48 7.11 -38.22
C TRP A 577 -11.91 7.09 -38.78
N ILE A 578 -12.19 7.87 -39.82
CA ILE A 578 -13.50 7.87 -40.50
C ILE A 578 -13.77 6.50 -41.16
N LYS A 579 -12.73 5.78 -41.61
CA LYS A 579 -12.84 4.42 -42.17
C LYS A 579 -12.85 3.30 -41.12
N GLY A 580 -12.50 3.59 -39.86
CA GLY A 580 -12.40 2.59 -38.79
C GLY A 580 -11.15 1.69 -38.85
N ASP A 581 -10.15 2.09 -39.63
CA ASP A 581 -8.96 1.27 -39.96
C ASP A 581 -7.82 1.40 -38.94
N VAL A 582 -7.88 2.35 -38.01
CA VAL A 582 -6.83 2.55 -36.99
C VAL A 582 -7.43 2.70 -35.59
N LEU A 583 -6.71 2.21 -34.58
CA LEU A 583 -7.11 2.19 -33.17
C LEU A 583 -6.06 2.88 -32.32
N ARG A 584 -6.50 3.74 -31.41
CA ARG A 584 -5.63 4.37 -30.41
C ARG A 584 -5.56 3.49 -29.17
N ILE A 585 -4.47 2.76 -29.02
CA ILE A 585 -4.23 1.86 -27.88
C ILE A 585 -3.54 2.64 -26.77
N GLY A 586 -4.14 2.69 -25.59
CA GLY A 586 -3.56 3.28 -24.38
C GLY A 586 -2.83 2.28 -23.52
N ARG A 587 -3.14 0.99 -23.67
CA ARG A 587 -2.56 -0.06 -22.84
C ARG A 587 -2.54 -1.41 -23.55
N LEU A 588 -1.44 -2.14 -23.37
CA LEU A 588 -1.26 -3.53 -23.81
C LEU A 588 -1.05 -4.40 -22.57
N VAL A 589 -1.74 -5.53 -22.49
CA VAL A 589 -1.54 -6.54 -21.46
C VAL A 589 -1.16 -7.86 -22.12
N LEU A 590 -0.02 -8.43 -21.74
CA LEU A 590 0.42 -9.78 -22.10
C LEU A 590 0.27 -10.68 -20.88
N TYR A 591 -0.28 -11.87 -21.02
CA TYR A 591 -0.49 -12.78 -19.90
C TYR A 591 -0.52 -14.24 -20.32
N THR A 592 -0.05 -15.14 -19.46
CA THR A 592 -0.05 -16.59 -19.72
C THR A 592 -1.25 -17.31 -19.08
N ASN A 593 -1.92 -16.70 -18.09
CA ASN A 593 -3.12 -17.26 -17.48
C ASN A 593 -4.04 -16.16 -16.93
N GLU A 594 -5.36 -16.32 -17.08
CA GLU A 594 -6.35 -15.39 -16.53
C GLU A 594 -6.26 -15.25 -15.01
N SER A 595 -5.81 -16.29 -14.30
CA SER A 595 -5.66 -16.27 -12.84
C SER A 595 -4.67 -15.22 -12.33
N VAL A 596 -3.78 -14.74 -13.20
CA VAL A 596 -2.77 -13.70 -12.88
C VAL A 596 -3.33 -12.30 -13.01
N LEU A 597 -4.41 -12.14 -13.77
CA LEU A 597 -5.05 -10.86 -13.98
C LEU A 597 -5.77 -10.41 -12.70
N ASP A 598 -5.75 -9.10 -12.42
CA ASP A 598 -6.55 -8.56 -11.33
C ASP A 598 -8.05 -8.67 -11.64
N PHE A 599 -8.88 -8.61 -10.59
CA PHE A 599 -10.34 -8.76 -10.72
C PHE A 599 -10.97 -7.77 -11.71
N ARG A 600 -10.42 -6.55 -11.82
CA ARG A 600 -10.95 -5.53 -12.74
C ARG A 600 -10.65 -5.91 -14.19
N LEU A 601 -9.44 -6.35 -14.49
CA LEU A 601 -9.03 -6.85 -15.80
C LEU A 601 -9.78 -8.12 -16.18
N GLN A 602 -9.91 -9.09 -15.26
CA GLN A 602 -10.71 -10.29 -15.47
C GLN A 602 -12.15 -9.94 -15.82
N LYS A 603 -12.78 -9.04 -15.07
CA LYS A 603 -14.15 -8.58 -15.34
C LYS A 603 -14.25 -7.88 -16.69
N ALA A 604 -13.29 -7.01 -17.03
CA ALA A 604 -13.26 -6.30 -18.31
C ALA A 604 -13.16 -7.27 -19.51
N LEU A 605 -12.35 -8.33 -19.39
CA LEU A 605 -12.19 -9.35 -20.43
C LEU A 605 -13.40 -10.31 -20.49
N ARG A 606 -13.94 -10.74 -19.34
CA ARG A 606 -15.12 -11.64 -19.26
C ARG A 606 -16.39 -11.01 -19.80
N ASN A 607 -16.61 -9.72 -19.51
CA ASN A 607 -17.77 -8.98 -20.01
C ASN A 607 -17.79 -8.84 -21.54
N ARG A 608 -16.68 -9.10 -22.25
CA ARG A 608 -16.53 -8.96 -23.70
C ARG A 608 -16.41 -10.29 -24.43
N THR A 609 -15.83 -11.30 -23.77
CA THR A 609 -15.67 -12.66 -24.33
C THR A 609 -16.98 -13.44 -24.42
N SER A 610 -18.04 -13.04 -23.71
CA SER A 610 -19.38 -13.63 -23.86
C SER A 610 -20.04 -13.38 -25.22
N HIS A 611 -19.55 -12.42 -26.02
CA HIS A 611 -20.18 -12.04 -27.30
C HIS A 611 -19.24 -11.96 -28.51
N SER A 612 -17.92 -12.08 -28.34
CA SER A 612 -16.97 -12.26 -29.46
C SER A 612 -15.57 -12.58 -28.95
N SER A 613 -14.72 -13.18 -29.79
CA SER A 613 -13.28 -13.37 -29.58
C SER A 613 -12.47 -12.05 -29.56
N SER A 614 -13.09 -10.93 -29.13
CA SER A 614 -12.53 -9.58 -29.18
C SER A 614 -11.62 -9.32 -27.99
N TRP A 615 -10.32 -9.28 -28.27
CA TRP A 615 -9.21 -8.90 -27.38
C TRP A 615 -8.94 -7.39 -27.37
N ILE A 616 -9.68 -6.62 -28.18
CA ILE A 616 -9.73 -5.16 -28.13
C ILE A 616 -10.80 -4.78 -27.10
N VAL A 617 -10.37 -4.17 -26.01
CA VAL A 617 -11.22 -3.70 -24.91
C VAL A 617 -11.32 -2.18 -25.00
N MET A 618 -12.55 -1.65 -24.98
CA MET A 618 -12.75 -0.21 -24.83
C MET A 618 -12.70 0.08 -23.33
N GLU A 619 -11.72 0.88 -22.90
CA GLU A 619 -11.56 1.31 -21.50
C GLU A 619 -12.49 2.48 -21.16
#